data_AF-A0A8X7CU97-F1
#
_entry.id   AF-A0A8X7CU97-F1
#
_cell.length_a   1.000
_cell.length_b   1.000
_cell.length_c   1.000
_cell.angle_alpha   90.00
_cell.angle_beta   90.00
_cell.angle_gamma   90.00
#
_symmetry.space_group_name_H-M   'P 1'
#
loop_
_entity.id
_entity.type
_entity.pdbx_description
1 polymer ?
#
loop_
_entity_poly.entity_id
_entity_poly.type
_entity_poly.pdbx_seq_one_letter_code
_entity_poly.pdbx_strand_id
1 'polypeptide(L)'
;MYPSDISDKEWKTIEPYFEPKKTGRPRKHSIRTIINAIRYMMRTGCQWRQLPKDFPPWKTVYSCNSRLKKSGIWQEIHDFLVKKYCGLVIAAEVHSASIQDRDSALNLFAQAKCKVPTLRKFFADQGYIGKLQNRCLLETGCLLTIAKKIVDTGFKLFPNVDLKNFCLAFQF
;
A
#
# COMPACT_ATOMS: atom_id res chain seq x y z
N MET A 1 -5.85 -22.68 12.40
CA MET A 1 -5.35 -21.52 11.64
C MET A 1 -6.45 -21.13 10.66
N TYR A 2 -6.88 -19.88 10.67
CA TYR A 2 -7.98 -19.39 9.83
C TYR A 2 -7.43 -18.78 8.53
N PRO A 3 -8.17 -18.83 7.40
CA PRO A 3 -7.75 -18.12 6.17
C PRO A 3 -7.60 -16.60 6.33
N SER A 4 -8.18 -16.05 7.40
CA SER A 4 -8.02 -14.64 7.78
C SER A 4 -6.71 -14.33 8.48
N ASP A 5 -5.99 -15.35 8.96
CA ASP A 5 -4.78 -15.16 9.77
C ASP A 5 -3.66 -14.49 8.98
N ILE A 6 -2.86 -13.68 9.66
CA ILE A 6 -1.75 -12.96 9.05
C ILE A 6 -0.57 -13.91 8.78
N SER A 7 -0.03 -13.85 7.57
CA SER A 7 1.18 -14.58 7.21
C SER A 7 2.38 -14.05 7.98
N ASP A 8 3.42 -14.86 8.16
CA ASP A 8 4.62 -14.43 8.89
C ASP A 8 5.33 -13.24 8.22
N LYS A 9 5.26 -13.14 6.90
CA LYS A 9 5.84 -12.03 6.12
C LYS A 9 5.11 -10.71 6.38
N GLU A 10 3.78 -10.74 6.35
CA GLU A 10 2.94 -9.59 6.69
C GLU A 10 3.12 -9.21 8.17
N TRP A 11 3.19 -10.20 9.06
CA TRP A 11 3.40 -9.97 10.50
C TRP A 11 4.70 -9.22 10.77
N LYS A 12 5.83 -9.69 10.22
CA LYS A 12 7.13 -9.03 10.36
C LYS A 12 7.13 -7.57 9.91
N THR A 13 6.22 -7.19 9.01
CA THR A 13 6.09 -5.82 8.53
C THR A 13 5.41 -4.91 9.55
N ILE A 14 4.40 -5.42 10.28
CA ILE A 14 3.59 -4.61 11.19
C ILE A 14 3.94 -4.80 12.68
N GLU A 15 4.62 -5.88 13.03
CA GLU A 15 5.02 -6.22 14.40
C GLU A 15 5.71 -5.07 15.16
N PRO A 16 6.62 -4.28 14.54
CA PRO A 16 7.32 -3.19 15.22
C PRO A 16 6.38 -2.11 15.80
N TYR A 17 5.18 -1.92 15.22
CA TYR A 17 4.21 -0.92 15.70
C TYR A 17 3.53 -1.32 17.01
N PHE A 18 3.67 -2.58 17.43
CA PHE A 18 3.00 -3.13 18.60
C PHE A 18 3.94 -3.31 19.79
N GLU A 19 4.86 -2.37 20.00
CA GLU A 19 5.86 -2.45 21.06
C GLU A 19 5.23 -2.83 22.42
N PRO A 20 5.81 -3.80 23.14
CA PRO A 20 5.32 -4.18 24.45
C PRO A 20 5.52 -3.00 25.41
N LYS A 21 4.48 -2.71 26.20
CA LYS A 21 4.60 -1.71 27.27
C LYS A 21 5.64 -2.21 28.28
N LYS A 22 6.62 -1.37 28.63
CA LYS A 22 7.65 -1.65 29.64
C LYS A 22 7.07 -1.72 31.06
N THR A 23 5.88 -1.16 31.27
CA THR A 23 5.25 -1.00 32.59
C THR A 23 3.85 -1.62 32.62
N GLY A 24 3.51 -2.27 33.74
CA GLY A 24 2.19 -2.85 34.01
C GLY A 24 2.15 -4.38 33.92
N ARG A 25 0.96 -4.96 34.13
CA ARG A 25 0.77 -6.42 34.06
C ARG A 25 1.02 -6.93 32.64
N PRO A 26 1.85 -7.98 32.44
CA PRO A 26 2.09 -8.55 31.12
C PRO A 26 0.80 -9.12 30.53
N ARG A 27 0.68 -9.07 29.20
CA ARG A 27 -0.49 -9.59 28.49
C ARG A 27 -0.46 -11.13 28.52
N LYS A 28 -1.61 -11.74 28.81
CA LYS A 28 -1.78 -13.21 28.78
C LYS A 28 -1.75 -13.78 27.36
N HIS A 29 -2.27 -13.03 26.39
CA HIS A 29 -2.34 -13.44 24.99
C HIS A 29 -1.36 -12.62 24.15
N SER A 30 -0.72 -13.28 23.18
CA SER A 30 0.16 -12.59 22.24
C SER A 30 -0.63 -11.57 21.42
N ILE A 31 0.03 -10.47 21.05
CA ILE A 31 -0.62 -9.44 20.22
C ILE A 31 -1.01 -10.01 18.85
N ARG A 32 -0.21 -10.91 18.27
CA ARG A 32 -0.52 -11.56 16.98
C ARG A 32 -1.86 -12.31 17.02
N THR A 33 -2.13 -13.07 18.07
CA THR A 33 -3.40 -13.79 18.20
C THR A 33 -4.58 -12.83 18.33
N ILE A 34 -4.40 -11.70 19.03
CA ILE A 34 -5.42 -10.64 19.13
C ILE A 34 -5.68 -10.01 17.76
N ILE A 35 -4.63 -9.70 16.99
CA ILE A 35 -4.74 -9.11 15.66
C ILE A 35 -5.41 -10.10 14.69
N ASN A 36 -5.08 -11.39 14.74
CA ASN A 36 -5.77 -12.43 13.97
C ASN A 36 -7.26 -12.49 14.30
N ALA A 37 -7.63 -12.40 15.59
CA ALA A 37 -9.04 -12.36 16.00
C ALA A 37 -9.78 -11.12 15.47
N ILE A 38 -9.14 -9.94 15.52
CA ILE A 38 -9.70 -8.69 14.95
C ILE A 38 -9.87 -8.84 13.44
N ARG A 39 -8.85 -9.36 12.74
CA ARG A 39 -8.87 -9.56 11.29
C ARG A 39 -9.93 -10.59 10.87
N TYR A 40 -10.10 -11.67 11.63
CA TYR A 40 -11.17 -12.65 11.42
C TYR A 40 -12.55 -11.99 11.50
N MET A 41 -12.80 -11.21 12.56
CA MET A 41 -14.07 -10.52 12.74
C MET A 41 -14.32 -9.48 11.62
N MET A 42 -13.29 -8.73 11.22
CA MET A 42 -13.41 -7.79 10.09
C MET A 42 -13.68 -8.49 8.75
N ARG A 43 -13.12 -9.69 8.52
CA ARG A 43 -13.32 -10.45 7.28
C ARG A 43 -14.71 -11.08 7.21
N THR A 44 -15.18 -11.61 8.33
CA THR A 44 -16.42 -12.39 8.41
C THR A 44 -17.64 -11.55 8.77
N GLY A 45 -17.44 -10.36 9.34
CA GLY A 45 -18.51 -9.51 9.84
C GLY A 45 -19.22 -10.06 11.09
N CYS A 46 -18.65 -11.08 11.76
CA CYS A 46 -19.30 -11.68 12.92
C CYS A 46 -19.38 -10.71 14.12
N GLN A 47 -20.41 -10.83 14.95
CA GLN A 47 -20.48 -10.06 16.19
C GLN A 47 -19.34 -10.44 17.15
N TRP A 48 -18.89 -9.50 17.99
CA TRP A 48 -17.82 -9.76 18.97
C TRP A 48 -18.08 -10.98 19.87
N ARG A 49 -19.33 -11.17 20.31
CA ARG A 49 -19.73 -12.30 21.18
C ARG A 49 -19.71 -13.65 20.46
N GLN A 50 -19.72 -13.64 19.12
CA GLN A 50 -19.71 -14.80 18.24
C GLN A 50 -18.29 -15.16 17.77
N LEU A 51 -17.26 -14.51 18.33
CA LEU A 51 -15.88 -14.86 18.03
C LEU A 51 -15.60 -16.33 18.41
N PRO A 52 -14.94 -17.13 17.55
CA PRO A 52 -14.61 -18.52 17.86
C PRO A 52 -13.85 -18.68 19.19
N LYS A 53 -14.11 -19.80 19.89
CA LYS A 53 -13.55 -20.07 21.22
C LYS A 53 -12.03 -20.29 21.21
N ASP A 54 -11.45 -20.59 20.06
CA ASP A 54 -9.99 -20.74 19.90
C ASP A 54 -9.25 -19.39 20.01
N PHE A 55 -9.98 -18.28 19.81
CA PHE A 55 -9.43 -16.95 20.01
C PHE A 55 -9.51 -16.51 21.48
N PRO A 56 -8.70 -15.51 21.88
CA PRO A 56 -8.82 -14.89 23.19
C PRO A 56 -10.25 -14.40 23.45
N PRO A 57 -10.69 -14.37 24.72
CA PRO A 57 -12.04 -13.91 25.06
C PRO A 57 -12.36 -12.57 24.41
N TRP A 58 -13.54 -12.46 23.80
CA TRP A 58 -13.92 -11.29 23.00
C TRP A 58 -13.76 -9.96 23.74
N LYS A 59 -13.99 -9.92 25.06
CA LYS A 59 -13.79 -8.73 25.91
C LYS A 59 -12.34 -8.25 25.88
N THR A 60 -11.39 -9.20 25.93
CA THR A 60 -9.95 -8.93 25.86
C THR A 60 -9.57 -8.40 24.49
N VAL A 61 -10.06 -9.06 23.42
CA VAL A 61 -9.80 -8.63 22.03
C VAL A 61 -10.38 -7.23 21.79
N TYR A 62 -11.63 -7.00 22.18
CA TYR A 62 -12.32 -5.72 22.08
C TYR A 62 -11.59 -4.61 22.84
N SER A 63 -11.23 -4.85 24.10
CA SER A 63 -10.49 -3.88 24.92
C SER A 63 -9.15 -3.52 24.29
N CYS A 64 -8.42 -4.51 23.77
CA CYS A 64 -7.16 -4.27 23.07
C CYS A 64 -7.39 -3.46 21.79
N ASN A 65 -8.37 -3.82 20.97
CA ASN A 65 -8.69 -3.10 19.74
C ASN A 65 -9.08 -1.64 20.02
N SER A 66 -9.91 -1.41 21.04
CA SER A 66 -10.31 -0.06 21.47
C SER A 66 -9.11 0.78 21.87
N ARG A 67 -8.14 0.20 22.57
CA ARG A 67 -6.88 0.89 22.94
C ARG A 67 -6.03 1.21 21.72
N LEU A 68 -5.86 0.26 20.79
CA LEU A 68 -5.10 0.46 19.54
C LEU A 68 -5.73 1.54 18.65
N LYS A 69 -7.07 1.60 18.60
CA LYS A 69 -7.80 2.67 17.91
C LYS A 69 -7.53 4.03 18.53
N LYS A 70 -7.63 4.13 19.87
CA LYS A 70 -7.37 5.37 20.59
C LYS A 70 -5.93 5.85 20.47
N SER A 71 -4.96 4.95 20.31
CA SER A 71 -3.56 5.31 20.17
C SER A 71 -3.16 5.71 18.74
N GLY A 72 -4.06 5.62 17.75
CA GLY A 72 -3.74 5.98 16.36
C GLY A 72 -2.88 4.96 15.60
N ILE A 73 -2.44 3.86 16.25
CA ILE A 73 -1.56 2.85 15.64
C ILE A 73 -2.15 2.27 14.35
N TRP A 74 -3.47 2.07 14.31
CA TRP A 74 -4.14 1.59 13.09
C TRP A 74 -4.00 2.55 11.91
N GLN A 75 -4.01 3.86 12.17
CA GLN A 75 -3.81 4.89 11.14
C GLN A 75 -2.36 4.88 10.66
N GLU A 76 -1.39 4.81 11.57
CA GLU A 76 0.03 4.74 11.21
C GLU A 76 0.35 3.50 10.35
N ILE A 77 -0.18 2.33 10.74
CA ILE A 77 -0.04 1.10 9.96
C ILE A 77 -0.71 1.27 8.60
N HIS A 78 -1.93 1.81 8.56
CA HIS A 78 -2.64 2.05 7.30
C HIS A 78 -1.82 2.94 6.36
N ASP A 79 -1.35 4.09 6.85
CA ASP A 79 -0.61 5.07 6.04
C ASP A 79 0.73 4.50 5.57
N PHE A 80 1.42 3.74 6.43
CA PHE A 80 2.61 3.01 6.05
C PHE A 80 2.34 1.98 4.96
N LEU A 81 1.28 1.18 5.09
CA LEU A 81 0.92 0.17 4.10
C LEU A 81 0.48 0.81 2.77
N VAL A 82 -0.31 1.89 2.80
CA VAL A 82 -0.67 2.65 1.59
C VAL A 82 0.58 3.18 0.91
N LYS A 83 1.50 3.79 1.65
CA LYS A 83 2.77 4.27 1.10
C LYS A 83 3.62 3.15 0.51
N LYS A 84 3.64 1.97 1.15
CA LYS A 84 4.45 0.83 0.74
C LYS A 84 3.87 0.10 -0.48
N TYR A 85 2.55 -0.06 -0.55
CA TYR A 85 1.89 -0.92 -1.54
C TYR A 85 1.11 -0.16 -2.62
N CYS A 86 0.48 0.97 -2.28
CA CYS A 86 -0.26 1.79 -3.25
C CYS A 86 0.62 2.89 -3.87
N GLY A 87 1.67 3.28 -3.16
CA GLY A 87 2.58 4.36 -3.56
C GLY A 87 2.06 5.76 -3.24
N LEU A 88 2.90 6.76 -3.52
CA LEU A 88 2.59 8.17 -3.29
C LEU A 88 2.36 8.86 -4.63
N VAL A 89 1.29 9.64 -4.75
CA VAL A 89 1.04 10.48 -5.92
C VAL A 89 2.04 11.64 -5.91
N ILE A 90 2.93 11.68 -6.90
CA ILE A 90 3.99 12.71 -7.00
C ILE A 90 3.46 13.96 -7.72
N ALA A 91 2.75 13.75 -8.81
CA ALA A 91 2.14 14.80 -9.62
C ALA A 91 0.84 14.28 -10.25
N ALA A 92 -0.10 15.19 -10.47
CA ALA A 92 -1.33 14.97 -11.22
C ALA A 92 -1.57 16.24 -12.04
N GLU A 93 -1.99 16.08 -13.28
CA GLU A 93 -2.26 17.17 -14.21
C GLU A 93 -3.64 16.96 -14.82
N VAL A 94 -4.42 18.03 -14.92
CA VAL A 94 -5.80 18.00 -15.43
C VAL A 94 -5.82 18.68 -16.79
N HIS A 95 -6.32 17.97 -17.80
CA HIS A 95 -6.47 18.45 -19.17
C HIS A 95 -7.91 18.37 -19.63
N SER A 96 -8.23 19.05 -20.73
CA SER A 96 -9.50 18.84 -21.42
C SER A 96 -9.61 17.38 -21.87
N ALA A 97 -10.82 16.80 -21.84
CA ALA A 97 -11.11 15.45 -22.30
C ALA A 97 -10.75 15.21 -23.79
N SER A 98 -10.57 16.28 -24.57
CA SER A 98 -10.12 16.22 -25.96
C SER A 98 -8.61 15.95 -26.11
N ILE A 99 -7.83 16.11 -25.05
CA ILE A 99 -6.38 15.85 -25.04
C ILE A 99 -6.17 14.44 -24.51
N GLN A 100 -5.49 13.60 -25.29
CA GLN A 100 -5.18 12.25 -24.86
C GLN A 100 -4.01 12.27 -23.87
N ASP A 101 -4.04 11.40 -22.87
CA ASP A 101 -3.01 11.39 -21.81
C ASP A 101 -1.58 11.22 -22.34
N ARG A 102 -1.43 10.52 -23.48
CA ARG A 102 -0.13 10.35 -24.13
C ARG A 102 0.48 11.66 -24.66
N ASP A 103 -0.38 12.62 -25.03
CA ASP A 103 0.03 13.88 -25.63
C ASP A 103 0.44 14.89 -24.54
N SER A 104 -0.19 14.80 -23.37
CA SER A 104 0.10 15.66 -22.21
C SER A 104 1.14 15.10 -21.24
N ALA A 105 1.41 13.79 -21.27
CA ALA A 105 2.26 13.12 -20.28
C ALA A 105 3.64 13.73 -20.04
N LEU A 106 4.25 14.39 -21.04
CA LEU A 106 5.57 14.99 -20.89
C LEU A 106 5.58 16.13 -19.86
N ASN A 107 4.53 16.95 -19.81
CA ASN A 107 4.40 18.01 -18.82
C ASN A 107 4.31 17.42 -17.41
N LEU A 108 3.48 16.39 -17.24
CA LEU A 108 3.37 15.64 -15.99
C LEU A 108 4.71 15.02 -15.57
N PHE A 109 5.45 14.41 -16.50
CA PHE A 109 6.77 13.82 -16.23
C PHE A 109 7.81 14.87 -15.84
N ALA A 110 7.84 16.01 -16.51
CA ALA A 110 8.72 17.12 -16.17
C ALA A 110 8.40 17.68 -14.77
N GLN A 111 7.12 17.86 -14.43
CA GLN A 111 6.68 18.28 -13.10
C GLN A 111 7.08 17.26 -12.02
N ALA A 112 6.88 15.97 -12.27
CA ALA A 112 7.29 14.91 -11.35
C ALA A 112 8.81 14.90 -11.13
N LYS A 113 9.59 15.08 -12.20
CA LYS A 113 11.06 15.17 -12.14
C LYS A 113 11.54 16.41 -11.39
N CYS A 114 10.86 17.55 -11.56
CA CYS A 114 11.16 18.78 -10.82
C CYS A 114 10.91 18.60 -9.31
N LYS A 115 9.78 17.98 -8.94
CA LYS A 115 9.46 17.68 -7.54
C LYS A 115 10.37 16.62 -6.91
N VAL A 116 10.79 15.63 -7.70
CA VAL A 116 11.65 14.54 -7.25
C VAL A 116 12.85 14.42 -8.20
N PRO A 117 13.91 15.24 -8.01
CA PRO A 117 15.08 15.24 -8.89
C PRO A 117 15.81 13.89 -8.95
N THR A 118 15.69 13.07 -7.91
CA THR A 118 16.26 11.71 -7.83
C THR A 118 15.52 10.67 -8.68
N LEU A 119 14.34 11.00 -9.23
CA LEU A 119 13.54 10.10 -10.06
C LEU A 119 14.33 9.69 -11.32
N ARG A 120 14.38 8.40 -11.64
CA ARG A 120 15.16 7.90 -12.80
C ARG A 120 14.32 7.22 -13.87
N LYS A 121 13.11 6.80 -13.51
CA LYS A 121 12.31 5.93 -14.36
C LYS A 121 10.81 6.11 -14.12
N PHE A 122 10.07 6.18 -15.22
CA PHE A 122 8.63 6.18 -15.29
C PHE A 122 8.13 4.83 -15.79
N PHE A 123 6.98 4.40 -15.27
CA PHE A 123 6.22 3.29 -15.81
C PHE A 123 4.88 3.80 -16.32
N ALA A 124 4.46 3.31 -17.49
CA ALA A 124 3.18 3.67 -18.09
C ALA A 124 2.51 2.46 -18.75
N ASP A 125 1.21 2.57 -18.96
CA ASP A 125 0.40 1.52 -19.56
C ASP A 125 0.60 1.41 -21.08
N GLN A 126 0.02 0.38 -21.70
CA GLN A 126 0.14 0.14 -23.14
C GLN A 126 -0.40 1.30 -24.01
N GLY A 127 -1.25 2.18 -23.48
CA GLY A 127 -1.72 3.38 -24.17
C GLY A 127 -0.62 4.41 -24.50
N TYR A 128 0.54 4.32 -23.84
CA TYR A 128 1.67 5.23 -24.01
C TYR A 128 2.77 4.70 -24.95
N ILE A 129 2.48 3.62 -25.69
CA ILE A 129 3.42 3.06 -26.67
C ILE A 129 3.65 4.05 -27.82
N GLY A 130 4.92 4.26 -28.18
CA GLY A 130 5.30 5.06 -29.35
C GLY A 130 6.50 5.99 -29.11
N LYS A 131 6.52 7.13 -29.80
CA LYS A 131 7.63 8.11 -29.78
C LYS A 131 7.88 8.78 -28.42
N LEU A 132 6.97 8.60 -27.46
CA LEU A 132 7.02 9.21 -26.13
C LEU A 132 8.24 8.76 -25.30
N GLN A 133 8.73 7.54 -25.49
CA GLN A 133 9.85 6.99 -24.72
C GLN A 133 11.14 7.79 -24.95
N ASN A 134 11.46 8.05 -26.21
CA ASN A 134 12.64 8.83 -26.58
C ASN A 134 12.51 10.28 -26.11
N ARG A 135 11.32 10.87 -26.26
CA ARG A 135 11.05 12.24 -25.79
C ARG A 135 11.17 12.37 -24.28
N CYS A 136 10.63 11.42 -23.53
CA CYS A 136 10.72 11.40 -22.06
C CYS A 136 12.19 11.36 -21.60
N LEU A 137 13.02 10.52 -22.23
CA LEU A 137 14.45 10.45 -21.91
C LEU A 137 15.18 11.76 -22.23
N LEU A 138 14.88 12.38 -23.37
CA LEU A 138 15.52 13.64 -23.78
C LEU A 138 15.10 14.83 -22.91
N GLU A 139 13.82 14.94 -22.56
CA GLU A 139 13.27 16.09 -21.82
C GLU A 139 13.47 15.98 -20.31
N THR A 140 13.40 14.77 -19.75
CA THR A 140 13.44 14.57 -18.28
C THR A 140 14.67 13.80 -17.79
N GLY A 141 15.47 13.23 -18.69
CA GLY A 141 16.58 12.33 -18.32
C GLY A 141 16.12 11.01 -17.69
N CYS A 142 14.81 10.69 -17.74
CA CYS A 142 14.23 9.50 -17.14
C CYS A 142 13.85 8.46 -18.20
N LEU A 143 14.01 7.19 -17.87
CA LEU A 143 13.59 6.10 -18.74
C LEU A 143 12.07 5.88 -18.62
N LEU A 144 11.35 5.81 -19.73
CA LEU A 144 9.95 5.40 -19.75
C LEU A 144 9.84 3.91 -20.13
N THR A 145 9.31 3.09 -19.22
CA THR A 145 9.05 1.67 -19.47
C THR A 145 7.56 1.39 -19.53
N ILE A 146 7.12 0.79 -20.63
CA ILE A 146 5.73 0.37 -20.76
C ILE A 146 5.54 -0.95 -20.02
N ALA A 147 4.65 -0.94 -19.02
CA ALA A 147 4.31 -2.13 -18.28
C ALA A 147 3.55 -3.10 -19.21
N LYS A 148 4.05 -4.34 -19.31
CA LYS A 148 3.31 -5.40 -20.00
C LYS A 148 2.18 -5.85 -19.09
N LYS A 149 0.97 -6.01 -19.65
CA LYS A 149 -0.16 -6.61 -18.95
C LYS A 149 0.26 -8.02 -18.51
N ILE A 150 0.27 -8.28 -17.21
CA ILE A 150 0.53 -9.62 -16.68
C ILE A 150 -0.69 -10.45 -17.06
N VAL A 151 -0.48 -11.51 -17.87
CA VAL A 151 -1.55 -12.36 -18.45
C VAL A 151 -2.16 -13.32 -17.41
N ASP A 152 -1.75 -13.22 -16.15
CA ASP A 152 -2.25 -14.07 -15.06
C ASP A 152 -3.53 -13.46 -14.46
N THR A 153 -4.54 -14.30 -14.28
CA THR A 153 -5.82 -13.96 -13.62
C THR A 153 -5.57 -13.62 -12.14
N GLY A 154 -5.19 -12.38 -11.86
CA GLY A 154 -5.05 -11.85 -10.51
C GLY A 154 -4.08 -10.67 -10.42
N PHE A 155 -4.39 -9.69 -9.55
CA PHE A 155 -3.50 -8.58 -9.24
C PHE A 155 -2.23 -9.09 -8.54
N LYS A 156 -1.12 -9.26 -9.28
CA LYS A 156 0.22 -9.46 -8.70
C LYS A 156 0.85 -8.09 -8.44
N LEU A 157 1.07 -7.78 -7.17
CA LEU A 157 1.91 -6.66 -6.75
C LEU A 157 3.31 -6.85 -7.35
N PHE A 158 3.83 -5.87 -8.10
CA PHE A 158 5.23 -5.88 -8.48
C PHE A 158 6.09 -5.94 -7.20
N PRO A 159 7.12 -6.81 -7.14
CA PRO A 159 7.89 -7.01 -5.92
C PRO A 159 8.57 -5.71 -5.52
N ASN A 160 8.29 -5.22 -4.31
CA ASN A 160 8.99 -4.15 -3.56
C ASN A 160 9.77 -3.20 -4.48
N VAL A 161 9.05 -2.47 -5.35
CA VAL A 161 9.68 -1.43 -6.13
C VAL A 161 9.96 -0.31 -5.13
N ASP A 162 11.23 0.02 -4.92
CA ASP A 162 11.63 1.11 -4.02
C ASP A 162 11.15 2.44 -4.61
N LEU A 163 9.90 2.79 -4.32
CA LEU A 163 9.14 3.91 -4.90
C LEU A 163 9.84 5.27 -4.74
N LYS A 164 10.91 5.34 -3.95
CA LYS A 164 11.78 6.52 -3.88
C LYS A 164 12.37 6.92 -5.24
N ASN A 165 12.45 5.99 -6.20
CA ASN A 165 13.07 6.25 -7.51
C ASN A 165 12.15 5.96 -8.72
N PHE A 166 10.88 5.63 -8.50
CA PHE A 166 9.96 5.18 -9.55
C PHE A 166 8.58 5.82 -9.41
N CYS A 167 8.02 6.31 -10.52
CA CYS A 167 6.67 6.85 -10.60
C CYS A 167 5.84 6.05 -11.61
N LEU A 168 4.61 5.69 -11.22
CA LEU A 168 3.63 5.03 -12.09
C LEU A 168 2.67 6.10 -12.61
N ALA A 169 2.50 6.17 -13.93
CA ALA A 169 1.46 6.96 -14.56
C ALA A 169 0.36 6.00 -15.05
N PHE A 170 -0.85 6.20 -14.56
CA PHE A 170 -2.03 5.45 -14.97
C PHE A 170 -2.95 6.33 -15.81
N GLN A 171 -3.60 5.72 -16.79
CA GLN A 171 -4.72 6.30 -17.51
C GLN A 171 -5.95 6.29 -16.58
N PHE A 172 -6.61 7.43 -16.37
CA PHE A 172 -7.92 7.50 -15.71
C PHE A 172 -9.02 7.69 -16.75
#